data_AF-A0A2I0P975-F1
#
_entry.id   AF-A0A2I0P975-F1
#
_cell.length_a   1.000
_cell.length_b   1.000
_cell.length_c   1.000
_cell.angle_alpha   90.00
_cell.angle_beta   90.00
_cell.angle_gamma   90.00
#
_symmetry.space_group_name_H-M   'P 1'
#
loop_
_entity.id
_entity.type
_entity.pdbx_description
1 polymer ?
#
loop_
_entity_poly.entity_id
_entity_poly.type
_entity_poly.pdbx_seq_one_letter_code
_entity_poly.pdbx_strand_id
1 'polypeptide(L)'
;MNLPSLIRADRDFDDIQELIQYLECERGDDQINSNLHIVATLSMFQNIDQFVESLKNFHFSIDKRAGKLLLLSKESQGKRIYIYTFFDDRNNVPLFITDAKKTNEIPDILFTYINRTKEISNLWIAPKVMKEIKDNLVREYPDMIITYFSAKRSPNTDIHSEFRPHVERGIQYRGNDGKHTLEEMEFYYGVLPKILEVQLPNGIAFRIDNKGIITLRHGHFAGIFKIIEDVVSRLENVRGAIGESGYSISKVGSRRQFSNAIQIPWSIDVPVEMHYDDVSRFCKAMCSEEWNFTVLEQVLLPGSMFFSARLIDEHTGSLLDISTTGKKIDVYPVEKIDIGTSMRFFEFVVENIDHMATVG
;
A
#
# COMPACT_ATOMS: atom_id res chain seq x y z
N MET A 1 18.17 -4.52 -17.91
CA MET A 1 19.25 -5.14 -17.12
C MET A 1 19.13 -6.67 -17.28
N ASN A 2 20.18 -7.49 -17.10
CA ASN A 2 19.94 -8.94 -16.95
C ASN A 2 19.72 -9.21 -15.47
N LEU A 3 18.47 -9.03 -14.97
CA LEU A 3 18.17 -9.24 -13.56
C LEU A 3 18.76 -10.56 -13.02
N PRO A 4 18.66 -11.70 -13.71
CA PRO A 4 19.28 -12.97 -13.28
C PRO A 4 20.80 -12.95 -12.95
N SER A 5 21.55 -11.92 -13.38
CA SER A 5 22.97 -11.73 -13.06
C SER A 5 23.22 -10.77 -11.91
N LEU A 6 22.18 -10.28 -11.22
CA LEU A 6 22.28 -9.32 -10.12
C LEU A 6 22.98 -9.92 -8.90
N ILE A 7 22.94 -11.25 -8.74
CA ILE A 7 23.45 -11.95 -7.55
C ILE A 7 24.38 -13.10 -7.96
N ARG A 8 25.54 -13.18 -7.32
CA ARG A 8 26.48 -14.31 -7.47
C ARG A 8 25.97 -15.55 -6.72
N ALA A 9 26.25 -16.74 -7.27
CA ALA A 9 25.64 -17.99 -6.82
C ALA A 9 26.13 -18.53 -5.46
N ASP A 10 27.06 -17.85 -4.80
CA ASP A 10 27.81 -18.32 -3.63
C ASP A 10 27.56 -17.52 -2.34
N ARG A 11 26.57 -16.60 -2.34
CA ARG A 11 26.23 -15.78 -1.17
C ARG A 11 24.76 -15.93 -0.79
N ASP A 12 24.52 -16.27 0.46
CA ASP A 12 23.21 -16.21 1.10
C ASP A 12 22.96 -14.83 1.72
N PHE A 13 21.69 -14.41 1.74
CA PHE A 13 21.26 -13.13 2.31
C PHE A 13 20.16 -13.39 3.33
N ASP A 14 20.48 -13.20 4.61
CA ASP A 14 19.54 -13.43 5.71
C ASP A 14 19.05 -12.12 6.34
N ASP A 15 19.75 -11.01 6.09
CA ASP A 15 19.34 -9.64 6.46
C ASP A 15 19.23 -8.75 5.22
N ILE A 16 18.22 -7.88 5.18
CA ILE A 16 18.06 -6.92 4.08
C ILE A 16 19.25 -5.95 4.02
N GLN A 17 19.89 -5.63 5.14
CA GLN A 17 21.06 -4.75 5.19
C GLN A 17 22.25 -5.37 4.47
N GLU A 18 22.40 -6.70 4.53
CA GLU A 18 23.41 -7.42 3.74
C GLU A 18 23.11 -7.32 2.24
N LEU A 19 21.83 -7.41 1.85
CA LEU A 19 21.41 -7.22 0.47
C LEU A 19 21.66 -5.78 0.01
N ILE A 20 21.30 -4.77 0.81
CA ILE A 20 21.54 -3.36 0.50
C ILE A 20 23.04 -3.12 0.32
N GLN A 21 23.86 -3.54 1.28
CA GLN A 21 25.31 -3.38 1.20
C GLN A 21 25.91 -4.07 -0.02
N TYR A 22 25.41 -5.25 -0.39
CA TYR A 22 25.83 -5.94 -1.60
C TYR A 22 25.46 -5.17 -2.88
N LEU A 23 24.23 -4.67 -2.95
CA LEU A 23 23.74 -3.88 -4.09
C LEU A 23 24.51 -2.56 -4.25
N GLU A 24 25.00 -1.98 -3.16
CA GLU A 24 25.72 -0.71 -3.14
C GLU A 24 27.24 -0.85 -3.31
N CYS A 25 27.90 -1.64 -2.46
CA CYS A 25 29.35 -1.63 -2.32
C CYS A 25 30.06 -2.59 -3.28
N GLU A 26 29.44 -3.73 -3.59
CA GLU A 26 30.12 -4.82 -4.31
C GLU A 26 29.81 -4.86 -5.80
N ARG A 27 28.72 -4.20 -6.21
CA ARG A 27 28.34 -4.11 -7.63
C ARG A 27 28.97 -2.92 -8.34
N GLY A 28 29.23 -1.82 -7.62
CA GLY A 28 29.66 -0.55 -8.20
C GLY A 28 28.52 0.17 -8.96
N ASP A 29 28.65 1.49 -9.13
CA ASP A 29 27.67 2.37 -9.81
C ASP A 29 27.46 2.07 -11.30
N ASP A 30 28.28 1.19 -11.87
CA ASP A 30 28.27 0.92 -13.30
C ASP A 30 27.10 0.00 -13.69
N GLN A 31 26.09 0.63 -14.34
CA GLN A 31 25.04 0.04 -15.18
C GLN A 31 23.69 -0.32 -14.54
N ILE A 32 23.05 0.61 -13.82
CA ILE A 32 21.58 0.69 -13.80
C ILE A 32 21.11 1.64 -14.91
N ASN A 33 21.31 1.26 -16.18
CA ASN A 33 20.78 2.01 -17.33
C ASN A 33 19.26 1.80 -17.54
N SER A 34 18.59 1.10 -16.63
CA SER A 34 17.16 0.78 -16.71
C SER A 34 16.48 1.09 -15.39
N ASN A 35 15.31 1.71 -15.45
CA ASN A 35 14.46 1.95 -14.28
C ASN A 35 14.27 0.64 -13.50
N LEU A 36 14.68 0.63 -12.24
CA LEU A 36 14.44 -0.49 -11.35
C LEU A 36 13.25 -0.16 -10.47
N HIS A 37 12.28 -1.06 -10.44
CA HIS A 37 11.07 -0.93 -9.65
C HIS A 37 11.18 -1.77 -8.38
N ILE A 38 10.97 -1.12 -7.25
CA ILE A 38 10.87 -1.72 -5.94
C ILE A 38 9.40 -1.63 -5.55
N VAL A 39 8.76 -2.76 -5.33
CA VAL A 39 7.39 -2.87 -4.85
C VAL A 39 7.46 -3.44 -3.43
N ALA A 40 7.24 -2.58 -2.45
CA ALA A 40 7.18 -3.01 -1.06
C ALA A 40 5.76 -3.43 -0.69
N THR A 41 5.66 -4.42 0.19
CA THR A 41 4.38 -4.99 0.62
C THR A 41 4.34 -5.20 2.13
N LEU A 42 3.14 -5.33 2.68
CA LEU A 42 2.91 -5.76 4.06
C LEU A 42 2.29 -7.14 4.02
N SER A 43 2.72 -8.04 4.91
CA SER A 43 2.17 -9.38 4.96
C SER A 43 1.89 -9.88 6.38
N MET A 44 1.06 -10.93 6.43
CA MET A 44 0.73 -11.72 7.62
C MET A 44 1.28 -13.16 7.49
N PHE A 45 2.22 -13.41 6.58
CA PHE A 45 2.88 -14.71 6.49
C PHE A 45 3.66 -14.99 7.78
N GLN A 46 3.52 -16.20 8.33
CA GLN A 46 4.20 -16.55 9.58
C GLN A 46 5.70 -16.81 9.39
N ASN A 47 6.09 -17.18 8.17
CA ASN A 47 7.47 -17.46 7.79
C ASN A 47 7.64 -17.43 6.26
N ILE A 48 8.89 -17.49 5.81
CA ILE A 48 9.25 -17.51 4.40
C ILE A 48 8.66 -18.70 3.64
N ASP A 49 8.45 -19.86 4.29
CA ASP A 49 7.94 -21.05 3.61
C ASP A 49 6.46 -20.87 3.22
N GLN A 50 5.66 -20.24 4.08
CA GLN A 50 4.28 -19.84 3.73
C GLN A 50 4.26 -18.81 2.60
N PHE A 51 5.17 -17.85 2.60
CA PHE A 51 5.30 -16.88 1.50
C PHE A 51 5.68 -17.58 0.18
N VAL A 52 6.65 -18.50 0.23
CA VAL A 52 7.07 -19.33 -0.91
C VAL A 52 5.92 -20.18 -1.45
N GLU A 53 5.13 -20.80 -0.58
CA GLU A 53 3.93 -21.56 -0.96
C GLU A 53 2.90 -20.67 -1.64
N SER A 54 2.65 -19.48 -1.11
CA SER A 54 1.77 -18.48 -1.71
C SER A 54 2.22 -18.09 -3.14
N LEU A 55 3.51 -17.83 -3.34
CA LEU A 55 4.07 -17.54 -4.67
C LEU A 55 3.87 -18.71 -5.65
N LYS A 56 4.10 -19.95 -5.21
CA LYS A 56 3.89 -21.16 -6.04
C LYS A 56 2.41 -21.37 -6.40
N ASN A 57 1.51 -21.15 -5.45
CA ASN A 57 0.06 -21.21 -5.69
C ASN A 57 -0.39 -20.17 -6.72
N PHE A 58 0.36 -19.08 -6.85
CA PHE A 58 0.16 -18.07 -7.89
C PHE A 58 1.03 -18.26 -9.14
N HIS A 59 1.55 -19.47 -9.35
CA HIS A 59 2.32 -19.90 -10.52
C HIS A 59 3.62 -19.12 -10.78
N PHE A 60 4.26 -18.58 -9.74
CA PHE A 60 5.64 -18.13 -9.86
C PHE A 60 6.59 -19.32 -9.87
N SER A 61 7.56 -19.31 -10.80
CA SER A 61 8.69 -20.22 -10.79
C SER A 61 9.78 -19.66 -9.88
N ILE A 62 10.31 -20.47 -8.97
CA ILE A 62 11.45 -20.08 -8.12
C ILE A 62 12.71 -20.63 -8.78
N ASP A 63 13.45 -19.75 -9.43
CA ASP A 63 14.63 -20.12 -10.23
C ASP A 63 15.88 -20.29 -9.38
N LYS A 64 16.02 -19.47 -8.31
CA LYS A 64 17.12 -19.51 -7.36
C LYS A 64 16.66 -19.10 -5.96
N ARG A 65 17.35 -19.60 -4.94
CA ARG A 65 17.21 -19.21 -3.53
C ARG A 65 18.61 -19.01 -2.95
N ALA A 66 18.79 -17.90 -2.24
CA ALA A 66 20.01 -17.50 -1.55
C ALA A 66 19.61 -16.91 -0.18
N GLY A 67 19.61 -17.73 0.87
CA GLY A 67 18.99 -17.39 2.16
C GLY A 67 17.49 -17.04 2.02
N LYS A 68 17.14 -15.79 2.38
CA LYS A 68 15.79 -15.21 2.27
C LYS A 68 15.51 -14.50 0.93
N LEU A 69 16.50 -14.47 0.04
CA LEU A 69 16.39 -13.87 -1.28
C LEU A 69 16.05 -14.92 -2.33
N LEU A 70 14.99 -14.68 -3.09
CA LEU A 70 14.50 -15.57 -4.14
C LEU A 70 14.59 -14.85 -5.49
N LEU A 71 15.03 -15.57 -6.52
CA LEU A 71 14.83 -15.17 -7.91
C LEU A 71 13.57 -15.88 -8.41
N LEU A 72 12.56 -15.09 -8.72
CA LEU A 72 11.31 -15.55 -9.29
C LEU A 72 11.28 -15.30 -10.79
N SER A 73 10.50 -16.10 -11.50
CA SER A 73 10.05 -15.75 -12.83
C SER A 73 8.60 -16.14 -13.10
N LYS A 74 7.99 -15.40 -14.02
CA LYS A 74 6.63 -15.63 -14.49
C LYS A 74 6.51 -15.23 -15.95
N GLU A 75 5.77 -16.02 -16.72
CA GLU A 75 5.45 -15.66 -18.09
C GLU A 75 4.32 -14.64 -18.13
N SER A 76 4.49 -13.57 -18.90
CA SER A 76 3.45 -12.61 -19.22
C SER A 76 3.63 -12.12 -20.65
N GLN A 77 2.55 -12.09 -21.42
CA GLN A 77 2.53 -11.62 -22.81
C GLN A 77 3.61 -12.29 -23.70
N GLY A 78 3.89 -13.58 -23.48
CA GLY A 78 4.88 -14.37 -24.22
C GLY A 78 6.34 -14.09 -23.84
N LYS A 79 6.59 -13.33 -22.77
CA LYS A 79 7.92 -13.01 -22.25
C LYS A 79 8.06 -13.50 -20.82
N ARG A 80 9.22 -14.08 -20.49
CA ARG A 80 9.58 -14.41 -19.11
C ARG A 80 10.08 -13.16 -18.40
N ILE A 81 9.42 -12.82 -17.31
CA ILE A 81 9.76 -11.68 -16.46
C ILE A 81 10.45 -12.22 -15.21
N TYR A 82 11.54 -11.57 -14.81
CA TYR A 82 12.30 -11.91 -13.62
C TYR A 82 12.07 -10.89 -12.51
N ILE A 83 11.95 -11.37 -11.29
CA ILE A 83 11.71 -10.56 -10.09
C ILE A 83 12.57 -11.14 -8.98
N TYR A 84 13.40 -10.31 -8.35
CA TYR A 84 13.95 -10.68 -7.05
C TYR A 84 12.93 -10.40 -5.97
N THR A 85 12.78 -11.31 -5.03
CA THR A 85 12.05 -11.01 -3.80
C THR A 85 12.87 -11.32 -2.57
N PHE A 86 12.86 -10.39 -1.62
CA PHE A 86 13.42 -10.58 -0.30
C PHE A 86 12.29 -10.61 0.71
N PHE A 87 12.27 -11.62 1.57
CA PHE A 87 11.33 -11.70 2.68
C PHE A 87 12.00 -11.20 3.96
N ASP A 88 11.70 -9.96 4.38
CA ASP A 88 12.15 -9.46 5.68
C ASP A 88 11.21 -9.99 6.78
N ASP A 89 11.67 -11.00 7.51
CA ASP A 89 10.94 -11.67 8.60
C ASP A 89 10.85 -10.82 9.87
N ARG A 90 11.72 -9.81 10.05
CA ARG A 90 11.67 -8.91 11.22
C ARG A 90 10.37 -8.12 11.23
N ASN A 91 9.95 -7.69 10.04
CA ASN A 91 8.80 -6.83 9.85
C ASN A 91 7.74 -7.45 8.94
N ASN A 92 7.82 -8.73 8.54
CA ASN A 92 6.92 -9.38 7.57
C ASN A 92 6.65 -8.53 6.32
N VAL A 93 7.71 -7.98 5.73
CA VAL A 93 7.69 -7.10 4.56
C VAL A 93 8.36 -7.82 3.40
N PRO A 94 7.59 -8.47 2.52
CA PRO A 94 8.10 -8.92 1.24
C PRO A 94 8.42 -7.71 0.35
N LEU A 95 9.61 -7.72 -0.23
CA LEU A 95 10.08 -6.71 -1.18
C LEU A 95 10.22 -7.37 -2.54
N PHE A 96 9.75 -6.72 -3.59
CA PHE A 96 9.92 -7.19 -4.96
C PHE A 96 10.74 -6.16 -5.76
N ILE A 97 11.79 -6.64 -6.42
CA ILE A 97 12.71 -5.81 -7.20
C ILE A 97 12.72 -6.34 -8.64
N THR A 98 12.39 -5.49 -9.61
CA THR A 98 12.27 -5.89 -11.02
C THR A 98 12.53 -4.73 -11.98
N ASP A 99 12.98 -5.02 -13.19
CA ASP A 99 13.03 -4.06 -14.32
C ASP A 99 11.82 -4.20 -15.27
N ALA A 100 10.79 -4.95 -14.83
CA ALA A 100 9.53 -5.09 -15.53
C ALA A 100 8.81 -3.75 -15.73
N LYS A 101 8.15 -3.57 -16.86
CA LYS A 101 7.40 -2.36 -17.20
C LYS A 101 6.28 -2.11 -16.19
N LYS A 102 6.32 -0.95 -15.54
CA LYS A 102 5.28 -0.47 -14.62
C LYS A 102 3.87 -0.40 -15.22
N THR A 103 3.73 -0.22 -16.52
CA THR A 103 2.44 0.05 -17.17
C THR A 103 1.61 -1.19 -17.48
N ASN A 104 2.23 -2.35 -17.65
CA ASN A 104 1.54 -3.58 -18.06
C ASN A 104 2.11 -4.81 -17.34
N GLU A 105 3.42 -5.00 -17.37
CA GLU A 105 4.07 -6.18 -16.78
C GLU A 105 3.89 -6.25 -15.26
N ILE A 106 4.18 -5.18 -14.50
CA ILE A 106 4.01 -5.16 -13.04
C ILE A 106 2.54 -5.35 -12.61
N PRO A 107 1.55 -4.61 -13.18
CA PRO A 107 0.15 -4.84 -12.86
C PRO A 107 -0.32 -6.29 -13.11
N ASP A 108 0.01 -6.85 -14.28
CA ASP A 108 -0.42 -8.18 -14.71
C ASP A 108 0.15 -9.30 -13.83
N ILE A 109 1.35 -9.12 -13.27
CA ILE A 109 2.03 -10.17 -12.48
C ILE A 109 1.99 -9.91 -10.98
N LEU A 110 2.49 -8.77 -10.52
CA LEU A 110 2.69 -8.48 -9.09
C LEU A 110 1.41 -7.97 -8.45
N PHE A 111 0.75 -6.97 -9.05
CA PHE A 111 -0.50 -6.45 -8.45
C PHE A 111 -1.63 -7.45 -8.53
N THR A 112 -1.67 -8.27 -9.58
CA THR A 112 -2.63 -9.38 -9.64
C THR A 112 -2.40 -10.40 -8.53
N TYR A 113 -1.14 -10.68 -8.17
CA TYR A 113 -0.80 -11.52 -7.01
C TYR A 113 -1.18 -10.86 -5.69
N ILE A 114 -0.74 -9.61 -5.48
CA ILE A 114 -0.94 -8.87 -4.23
C ILE A 114 -2.44 -8.67 -3.96
N ASN A 115 -3.21 -8.28 -4.97
CA ASN A 115 -4.63 -8.00 -4.81
C ASN A 115 -5.47 -9.25 -4.59
N ARG A 116 -5.03 -10.43 -5.04
CA ARG A 116 -5.80 -11.69 -4.93
C ARG A 116 -5.38 -12.58 -3.76
N THR A 117 -4.33 -12.21 -3.04
CA THR A 117 -3.77 -13.01 -1.94
C THR A 117 -4.15 -12.40 -0.61
N LYS A 118 -4.83 -13.16 0.25
CA LYS A 118 -5.40 -12.64 1.51
C LYS A 118 -4.35 -12.26 2.55
N GLU A 119 -3.16 -12.84 2.48
CA GLU A 119 -2.09 -12.66 3.45
C GLU A 119 -1.10 -11.52 3.12
N ILE A 120 -1.32 -10.76 2.04
CA ILE A 120 -0.41 -9.69 1.60
C ILE A 120 -1.20 -8.46 1.11
N SER A 121 -0.64 -7.27 1.31
CA SER A 121 -1.14 -6.00 0.77
C SER A 121 0.01 -5.17 0.22
N ASN A 122 -0.29 -4.24 -0.69
CA ASN A 122 0.67 -3.21 -1.08
C ASN A 122 1.05 -2.34 0.13
N LEU A 123 2.29 -1.85 0.14
CA LEU A 123 2.71 -0.82 1.10
C LEU A 123 2.15 0.54 0.63
N TRP A 124 0.88 0.78 0.88
CA TRP A 124 0.24 2.06 0.52
C TRP A 124 0.83 3.22 1.29
N ILE A 125 1.03 4.34 0.59
CA ILE A 125 1.55 5.57 1.19
C ILE A 125 0.43 6.59 1.21
N ALA A 126 -0.11 6.84 2.40
CA ALA A 126 -1.14 7.86 2.58
C ALA A 126 -0.69 9.20 1.99
N PRO A 127 -1.58 9.98 1.33
CA PRO A 127 -1.19 11.27 0.76
C PRO A 127 -0.55 12.23 1.77
N LYS A 128 -0.98 12.18 3.03
CA LYS A 128 -0.35 12.94 4.14
C LYS A 128 1.08 12.44 4.43
N VAL A 129 1.29 11.13 4.47
CA VAL A 129 2.63 10.53 4.64
C VAL A 129 3.52 10.88 3.46
N MET A 130 2.99 10.88 2.23
CA MET A 130 3.72 11.33 1.03
C MET A 130 4.16 12.80 1.14
N LYS A 131 3.28 13.67 1.67
CA LYS A 131 3.63 15.06 1.97
C LYS A 131 4.72 15.16 3.04
N GLU A 132 4.64 14.38 4.11
CA GLU A 132 5.67 14.35 5.14
C GLU A 132 7.03 13.86 4.60
N ILE A 133 7.02 12.84 3.73
CA ILE A 133 8.23 12.39 3.02
C ILE A 133 8.81 13.54 2.18
N LYS A 134 7.98 14.24 1.40
CA LYS A 134 8.40 15.44 0.66
C LYS A 134 9.03 16.47 1.60
N ASP A 135 8.35 16.84 2.68
CA ASP A 135 8.79 17.89 3.60
C ASP A 135 10.10 17.49 4.31
N ASN A 136 10.29 16.20 4.62
CA ASN A 136 11.55 15.68 5.13
C ASN A 136 12.67 15.80 4.09
N LEU A 137 12.41 15.41 2.84
CA LEU A 137 13.38 15.52 1.75
C LEU A 137 13.74 16.97 1.44
N VAL A 138 12.76 17.91 1.46
CA VAL A 138 13.02 19.36 1.32
C VAL A 138 13.98 19.85 2.41
N ARG A 139 13.77 19.41 3.65
CA ARG A 139 14.59 19.83 4.80
C ARG A 139 16.01 19.26 4.74
N GLU A 140 16.15 18.00 4.34
CA GLU A 140 17.44 17.31 4.23
C GLU A 140 18.22 17.77 2.98
N TYR A 141 17.52 18.00 1.86
CA TYR A 141 18.07 18.41 0.58
C TYR A 141 17.34 19.68 0.07
N PRO A 142 17.71 20.88 0.56
CA PRO A 142 17.06 22.12 0.15
C PRO A 142 17.05 22.36 -1.36
N ASP A 143 18.12 21.93 -2.03
CA ASP A 143 18.34 22.06 -3.48
C ASP A 143 17.76 20.89 -4.31
N MET A 144 16.94 20.02 -3.70
CA MET A 144 16.28 18.95 -4.45
C MET A 144 15.30 19.51 -5.49
N ILE A 145 15.15 18.77 -6.59
CA ILE A 145 14.26 19.12 -7.69
C ILE A 145 13.12 18.10 -7.74
N ILE A 146 11.87 18.58 -7.79
CA ILE A 146 10.71 17.76 -8.13
C ILE A 146 10.41 17.99 -9.61
N THR A 147 10.62 16.99 -10.46
CA THR A 147 10.45 17.11 -11.93
C THR A 147 9.05 16.73 -12.39
N TYR A 148 8.32 15.96 -11.58
CA TYR A 148 6.94 15.55 -11.83
C TYR A 148 6.21 15.30 -10.52
N PHE A 149 4.95 15.69 -10.47
CA PHE A 149 4.04 15.23 -9.42
C PHE A 149 2.63 14.97 -9.95
N SER A 150 1.91 14.14 -9.22
CA SER A 150 0.45 14.02 -9.30
C SER A 150 -0.11 14.26 -7.90
N ALA A 151 -1.14 15.07 -7.77
CA ALA A 151 -1.77 15.42 -6.49
C ALA A 151 -3.30 15.36 -6.62
N LYS A 152 -4.00 15.02 -5.52
CA LYS A 152 -5.46 14.91 -5.49
C LYS A 152 -6.03 15.60 -4.24
N ARG A 153 -7.21 16.21 -4.37
CA ARG A 153 -8.06 16.64 -3.26
C ARG A 153 -9.36 15.83 -3.31
N SER A 154 -9.73 15.25 -2.17
CA SER A 154 -11.08 14.70 -1.96
C SER A 154 -11.97 15.77 -1.30
N PRO A 155 -13.26 15.89 -1.68
CA PRO A 155 -14.14 16.95 -1.22
C PRO A 155 -14.51 16.90 0.28
N ASN A 156 -14.32 15.76 0.96
CA ASN A 156 -14.57 15.62 2.41
C ASN A 156 -13.27 15.63 3.23
N THR A 157 -12.29 16.42 2.82
CA THR A 157 -11.06 16.57 3.60
C THR A 157 -11.07 17.91 4.33
N ASP A 158 -10.63 17.93 5.58
CA ASP A 158 -10.38 19.16 6.35
C ASP A 158 -9.06 19.84 5.95
N ILE A 159 -8.56 19.53 4.76
CA ILE A 159 -7.37 20.15 4.21
C ILE A 159 -7.76 21.55 3.76
N HIS A 160 -7.08 22.56 4.30
CA HIS A 160 -7.27 23.96 3.91
C HIS A 160 -7.16 24.16 2.40
N SER A 161 -8.02 25.00 1.84
CA SER A 161 -8.05 25.33 0.42
C SER A 161 -8.64 26.73 0.24
N GLU A 162 -7.82 27.67 -0.23
CA GLU A 162 -8.24 29.05 -0.52
C GLU A 162 -9.34 29.10 -1.59
N PHE A 163 -9.26 28.20 -2.58
CA PHE A 163 -10.13 28.25 -3.75
C PHE A 163 -10.88 26.95 -4.01
N ARG A 164 -12.21 27.08 -3.95
CA ARG A 164 -13.18 26.02 -4.27
C ARG A 164 -12.95 24.77 -3.40
N PRO A 165 -13.06 24.90 -2.07
CA PRO A 165 -12.74 23.83 -1.11
C PRO A 165 -13.60 22.57 -1.26
N HIS A 166 -14.82 22.71 -1.80
CA HIS A 166 -15.78 21.59 -1.96
C HIS A 166 -15.67 20.88 -3.33
N VAL A 167 -14.63 21.16 -4.11
CA VAL A 167 -14.46 20.58 -5.45
C VAL A 167 -13.37 19.52 -5.44
N GLU A 168 -13.71 18.31 -5.89
CA GLU A 168 -12.72 17.28 -6.16
C GLU A 168 -11.76 17.74 -7.28
N ARG A 169 -10.46 17.53 -7.08
CA ARG A 169 -9.45 17.97 -8.05
C ARG A 169 -8.30 16.99 -8.13
N GLY A 170 -7.89 16.68 -9.37
CA GLY A 170 -6.60 16.07 -9.67
C GLY A 170 -5.70 17.08 -10.39
N ILE A 171 -4.43 17.13 -10.01
CA ILE A 171 -3.41 17.98 -10.62
C ILE A 171 -2.24 17.11 -11.02
N GLN A 172 -1.75 17.28 -12.25
CA GLN A 172 -0.51 16.68 -12.71
C GLN A 172 0.39 17.79 -13.24
N TYR A 173 1.67 17.73 -12.88
CA TYR A 173 2.64 18.74 -13.25
C TYR A 173 3.95 18.08 -13.70
N ARG A 174 4.61 18.70 -14.67
CA ARG A 174 5.95 18.32 -15.14
C ARG A 174 6.75 19.59 -15.43
N GLY A 175 7.84 19.79 -14.70
CA GLY A 175 8.70 20.97 -14.78
C GLY A 175 9.74 20.97 -13.67
N ASN A 176 10.85 21.69 -13.83
CA ASN A 176 11.96 21.70 -12.85
C ASN A 176 11.64 22.53 -11.59
N ASP A 177 10.58 23.31 -11.62
CA ASP A 177 10.01 24.10 -10.53
C ASP A 177 8.90 23.36 -9.77
N GLY A 178 8.75 22.04 -9.98
CA GLY A 178 7.67 21.25 -9.40
C GLY A 178 7.61 21.29 -7.87
N LYS A 179 8.72 21.63 -7.18
CA LYS A 179 8.75 21.87 -5.73
C LYS A 179 7.86 23.05 -5.35
N HIS A 180 8.12 24.23 -5.94
CA HIS A 180 7.35 25.44 -5.68
C HIS A 180 5.91 25.31 -6.17
N THR A 181 5.73 24.77 -7.37
CA THR A 181 4.39 24.55 -7.93
C THR A 181 3.56 23.62 -7.03
N LEU A 182 4.15 22.56 -6.46
CA LEU A 182 3.43 21.70 -5.52
C LEU A 182 3.03 22.46 -4.25
N GLU A 183 3.93 23.24 -3.66
CA GLU A 183 3.64 24.07 -2.47
C GLU A 183 2.47 25.05 -2.72
N GLU A 184 2.47 25.71 -3.89
CA GLU A 184 1.38 26.60 -4.30
C GLU A 184 0.05 25.83 -4.44
N MET A 185 0.06 24.67 -5.09
CA MET A 185 -1.15 23.87 -5.30
C MET A 185 -1.67 23.29 -3.97
N GLU A 186 -0.79 22.87 -3.07
CA GLU A 186 -1.13 22.46 -1.71
C GLU A 186 -1.83 23.61 -0.96
N PHE A 187 -1.29 24.83 -1.02
CA PHE A 187 -1.84 25.99 -0.33
C PHE A 187 -3.18 26.47 -0.92
N TYR A 188 -3.21 26.75 -2.22
CA TYR A 188 -4.37 27.37 -2.87
C TYR A 188 -5.52 26.41 -3.08
N TYR A 189 -5.22 25.14 -3.26
CA TYR A 189 -6.19 24.15 -3.68
C TYR A 189 -6.34 22.99 -2.73
N GLY A 190 -5.52 22.88 -1.69
CA GLY A 190 -5.65 21.83 -0.68
C GLY A 190 -5.54 20.43 -1.27
N VAL A 191 -4.68 20.25 -2.28
CA VAL A 191 -4.35 18.93 -2.85
C VAL A 191 -3.20 18.30 -2.06
N LEU A 192 -3.13 16.97 -2.02
CA LEU A 192 -2.00 16.24 -1.46
C LEU A 192 -1.31 15.40 -2.54
N PRO A 193 0.03 15.23 -2.47
CA PRO A 193 0.76 14.46 -3.44
C PRO A 193 0.41 12.97 -3.36
N LYS A 194 0.21 12.35 -4.53
CA LYS A 194 0.08 10.91 -4.72
C LYS A 194 1.30 10.31 -5.43
N ILE A 195 1.99 11.10 -6.25
CA ILE A 195 3.18 10.67 -6.98
C ILE A 195 4.18 11.81 -6.95
N LEU A 196 5.44 11.49 -6.66
CA LEU A 196 6.56 12.43 -6.71
C LEU A 196 7.69 11.83 -7.53
N GLU A 197 8.26 12.60 -8.44
CA GLU A 197 9.55 12.31 -9.09
C GLU A 197 10.57 13.32 -8.60
N VAL A 198 11.59 12.84 -7.89
CA VAL A 198 12.56 13.64 -7.14
C VAL A 198 13.96 13.38 -7.69
N GLN A 199 14.74 14.46 -7.81
CA GLN A 199 16.18 14.44 -8.07
C GLN A 199 16.88 15.13 -6.92
N LEU A 200 17.78 14.40 -6.26
CA LEU A 200 18.57 14.90 -5.15
C LEU A 200 19.93 15.43 -5.65
N PRO A 201 20.54 16.42 -4.97
CA PRO A 201 21.82 16.99 -5.37
C PRO A 201 22.99 16.00 -5.40
N ASN A 202 22.89 14.90 -4.64
CA ASN A 202 23.87 13.82 -4.59
C ASN A 202 23.77 12.84 -5.78
N GLY A 203 22.94 13.13 -6.79
CA GLY A 203 22.79 12.32 -8.00
C GLY A 203 21.74 11.22 -7.91
N ILE A 204 21.08 11.05 -6.76
CA ILE A 204 19.98 10.09 -6.63
C ILE A 204 18.73 10.65 -7.29
N ALA A 205 18.10 9.86 -8.16
CA ALA A 205 16.84 10.20 -8.80
C ALA A 205 15.85 9.04 -8.70
N PHE A 206 14.68 9.30 -8.16
CA PHE A 206 13.65 8.29 -7.98
C PHE A 206 12.25 8.83 -8.15
N ARG A 207 11.30 7.92 -8.39
CA ARG A 207 9.87 8.23 -8.42
C ARG A 207 9.15 7.33 -7.43
N ILE A 208 8.34 7.92 -6.56
CA ILE A 208 7.51 7.21 -5.58
C ILE A 208 6.04 7.46 -5.88
N ASP A 209 5.19 6.44 -5.72
CA ASP A 209 3.74 6.57 -5.79
C ASP A 209 3.04 6.08 -4.52
N ASN A 210 1.78 6.46 -4.37
CA ASN A 210 0.95 6.09 -3.23
C ASN A 210 0.60 4.59 -3.18
N LYS A 211 0.88 3.82 -4.23
CA LYS A 211 0.68 2.36 -4.27
C LYS A 211 1.91 1.59 -3.79
N GLY A 212 2.95 2.28 -3.30
CA GLY A 212 4.16 1.66 -2.77
C GLY A 212 5.16 1.23 -3.84
N ILE A 213 5.03 1.70 -5.08
CA ILE A 213 6.06 1.48 -6.12
C ILE A 213 7.06 2.62 -6.06
N ILE A 214 8.31 2.26 -5.78
CA ILE A 214 9.46 3.15 -5.90
C ILE A 214 10.26 2.77 -7.14
N THR A 215 10.48 3.73 -8.02
CA THR A 215 11.27 3.56 -9.25
C THR A 215 12.59 4.28 -9.08
N LEU A 216 13.67 3.53 -8.89
CA LEU A 216 15.02 4.07 -8.87
C LEU A 216 15.47 4.29 -10.33
N ARG A 217 15.80 5.55 -10.66
CA ARG A 217 16.33 5.93 -11.98
C ARG A 217 17.85 6.03 -11.96
N HIS A 218 18.40 6.66 -10.92
CA HIS A 218 19.84 6.82 -10.68
C HIS A 218 20.13 6.84 -9.17
N GLY A 219 21.35 6.46 -8.77
CA GLY A 219 21.82 6.52 -7.39
C GLY A 219 21.69 5.22 -6.59
N HIS A 220 21.88 5.32 -5.27
CA HIS A 220 22.00 4.16 -4.37
C HIS A 220 20.68 3.76 -3.69
N PHE A 221 20.65 2.56 -3.10
CA PHE A 221 19.44 1.93 -2.57
C PHE A 221 19.10 2.38 -1.15
N ALA A 222 20.08 2.67 -0.30
CA ALA A 222 19.91 2.92 1.13
C ALA A 222 18.88 4.02 1.42
N GLY A 223 18.92 5.12 0.66
CA GLY A 223 17.95 6.21 0.80
C GLY A 223 16.51 5.76 0.50
N ILE A 224 16.33 4.85 -0.45
CA ILE A 224 15.02 4.29 -0.79
C ILE A 224 14.53 3.35 0.31
N PHE A 225 15.42 2.50 0.84
CA PHE A 225 15.07 1.58 1.92
C PHE A 225 14.68 2.32 3.20
N LYS A 226 15.34 3.43 3.54
CA LYS A 226 14.94 4.29 4.65
C LYS A 226 13.50 4.82 4.48
N ILE A 227 13.11 5.25 3.27
CA ILE A 227 11.74 5.68 3.00
C ILE A 227 10.76 4.52 3.19
N ILE A 228 11.11 3.30 2.76
CA ILE A 228 10.28 2.11 2.95
C ILE A 228 10.11 1.81 4.45
N GLU A 229 11.20 1.79 5.22
CA GLU A 229 11.17 1.57 6.67
C GLU A 229 10.31 2.61 7.41
N ASP A 230 10.43 3.89 7.04
CA ASP A 230 9.62 4.97 7.59
C ASP A 230 8.11 4.78 7.30
N VAL A 231 7.76 4.24 6.13
CA VAL A 231 6.35 3.94 5.79
C VAL A 231 5.88 2.68 6.52
N VAL A 232 6.70 1.63 6.57
CA VAL A 232 6.38 0.37 7.27
C VAL A 232 6.06 0.65 8.74
N SER A 233 6.92 1.39 9.45
CA SER A 233 6.73 1.70 10.87
C SER A 233 5.40 2.42 11.16
N ARG A 234 4.90 3.24 10.23
CA ARG A 234 3.62 3.93 10.37
C ARG A 234 2.41 3.03 10.19
N LEU A 235 2.56 1.96 9.41
CA LEU A 235 1.51 0.99 9.14
C LEU A 235 1.54 -0.20 10.11
N GLU A 236 2.56 -0.30 10.96
CA GLU A 236 2.67 -1.36 11.98
C GLU A 236 1.46 -1.40 12.91
N ASN A 237 0.98 -0.24 13.37
CA ASN A 237 -0.19 -0.16 14.26
C ASN A 237 -1.46 -0.65 13.56
N VAL A 238 -1.65 -0.27 12.29
CA VAL A 238 -2.82 -0.69 11.49
C VAL A 238 -2.77 -2.20 11.28
N ARG A 239 -1.62 -2.73 10.89
CA ARG A 239 -1.40 -4.17 10.73
C ARG A 239 -1.64 -4.91 12.04
N GLY A 240 -1.14 -4.38 13.17
CA GLY A 240 -1.32 -4.95 14.50
C GLY A 240 -2.79 -5.12 14.85
N ALA A 241 -3.59 -4.06 14.72
CA ALA A 241 -5.02 -4.12 15.00
C ALA A 241 -5.78 -5.09 14.07
N ILE A 242 -5.43 -5.11 12.77
CA ILE A 242 -5.99 -6.10 11.84
C ILE A 242 -5.66 -7.52 12.30
N GLY A 243 -4.43 -7.76 12.77
CA GLY A 243 -3.97 -9.07 13.25
C GLY A 243 -4.61 -9.51 14.57
N GLU A 244 -5.05 -8.57 15.40
CA GLU A 244 -5.78 -8.82 16.65
C GLU A 244 -7.29 -9.04 16.43
N SER A 245 -7.81 -8.64 15.28
CA SER A 245 -9.18 -8.95 14.87
C SER A 245 -9.35 -10.47 14.70
N GLY A 246 -10.59 -10.95 14.72
CA GLY A 246 -10.80 -12.39 14.69
C GLY A 246 -12.20 -12.83 14.34
N TYR A 247 -12.27 -13.98 13.68
CA TYR A 247 -13.50 -14.69 13.40
C TYR A 247 -13.36 -16.13 13.88
N SER A 248 -14.32 -16.59 14.68
CA SER A 248 -14.39 -18.00 15.08
C SER A 248 -15.82 -18.47 15.19
N ILE A 249 -16.04 -19.77 14.98
CA ILE A 249 -17.34 -20.41 15.14
C ILE A 249 -17.28 -21.29 16.38
N SER A 250 -18.06 -20.94 17.40
CA SER A 250 -18.23 -21.73 18.61
C SER A 250 -19.49 -22.58 18.53
N LYS A 251 -19.43 -23.84 19.00
CA LYS A 251 -20.62 -24.67 19.11
C LYS A 251 -21.25 -24.49 20.49
N VAL A 252 -22.50 -24.05 20.54
CA VAL A 252 -23.24 -23.71 21.77
C VAL A 252 -24.46 -24.62 21.98
N GLY A 253 -24.98 -24.61 23.22
CA GLY A 253 -26.07 -25.47 23.69
C GLY A 253 -25.59 -26.79 24.33
N SER A 254 -26.47 -27.43 25.09
CA SER A 254 -26.18 -28.65 25.88
C SER A 254 -25.74 -29.86 25.04
N ARG A 255 -25.99 -29.86 23.73
CA ARG A 255 -25.52 -30.87 22.76
C ARG A 255 -24.61 -30.30 21.66
N ARG A 256 -24.10 -29.06 21.80
CA ARG A 256 -23.28 -28.38 20.77
C ARG A 256 -23.96 -28.35 19.39
N GLN A 257 -25.29 -28.23 19.38
CA GLN A 257 -26.11 -28.34 18.18
C GLN A 257 -26.26 -27.02 17.41
N PHE A 258 -25.92 -25.90 18.04
CA PHE A 258 -25.99 -24.58 17.42
C PHE A 258 -24.57 -24.05 17.19
N SER A 259 -24.36 -23.40 16.05
CA SER A 259 -23.15 -22.63 15.76
C SER A 259 -23.38 -21.16 16.08
N ASN A 260 -22.49 -20.56 16.85
CA ASN A 260 -22.46 -19.14 17.13
C ASN A 260 -21.17 -18.54 16.58
N ALA A 261 -21.29 -17.58 15.66
CA ALA A 261 -20.17 -16.81 15.16
C ALA A 261 -19.73 -15.80 16.21
N ILE A 262 -18.42 -15.73 16.45
CA ILE A 262 -17.79 -14.75 17.34
C ILE A 262 -16.87 -13.91 16.45
N GLN A 263 -17.15 -12.62 16.42
CA GLN A 263 -16.39 -11.61 15.69
C GLN A 263 -15.72 -10.67 16.69
N ILE A 264 -14.42 -10.49 16.54
CA ILE A 264 -13.62 -9.49 17.25
C ILE A 264 -13.29 -8.43 16.21
N PRO A 265 -13.91 -7.24 16.30
CA PRO A 265 -13.62 -6.16 15.36
C PRO A 265 -12.28 -5.52 15.66
N TRP A 266 -11.71 -4.89 14.63
CA TRP A 266 -10.76 -3.80 14.81
C TRP A 266 -11.45 -2.48 14.45
N SER A 267 -10.82 -1.37 14.82
CA SER A 267 -11.47 -0.07 14.79
C SER A 267 -10.65 0.99 14.08
N ILE A 268 -11.34 1.88 13.38
CA ILE A 268 -10.79 3.07 12.77
C ILE A 268 -11.42 4.29 13.43
N ASP A 269 -10.60 5.13 14.04
CA ASP A 269 -11.01 6.43 14.53
C ASP A 269 -11.08 7.42 13.37
N VAL A 270 -12.17 8.17 13.33
CA VAL A 270 -12.45 9.20 12.32
C VAL A 270 -12.64 10.52 13.05
N PRO A 271 -11.56 11.32 13.23
CA PRO A 271 -11.62 12.58 13.97
C PRO A 271 -12.66 13.57 13.43
N VAL A 272 -12.83 13.61 12.11
CA VAL A 272 -13.88 14.40 11.46
C VAL A 272 -15.17 13.57 11.43
N GLU A 273 -16.18 14.02 12.18
CA GLU A 273 -17.45 13.32 12.29
C GLU A 273 -18.13 13.19 10.91
N MET A 274 -18.45 11.95 10.53
CA MET A 274 -19.20 11.67 9.31
C MET A 274 -20.61 12.23 9.41
N HIS A 275 -21.20 12.65 8.29
CA HIS A 275 -22.60 13.07 8.22
C HIS A 275 -23.48 12.07 7.48
N TYR A 276 -24.76 12.04 7.84
CA TYR A 276 -25.75 11.12 7.30
C TYR A 276 -25.83 11.22 5.77
N ASP A 277 -25.76 12.45 5.26
CA ASP A 277 -25.85 12.75 3.84
C ASP A 277 -24.64 12.26 3.04
N ASP A 278 -23.51 12.00 3.70
CA ASP A 278 -22.29 11.51 3.03
C ASP A 278 -22.33 9.99 2.75
N VAL A 279 -23.14 9.22 3.48
CA VAL A 279 -23.18 7.75 3.41
C VAL A 279 -23.43 7.26 1.97
N SER A 280 -24.40 7.85 1.27
CA SER A 280 -24.69 7.48 -0.12
C SER A 280 -23.50 7.71 -1.05
N ARG A 281 -22.74 8.78 -0.81
CA ARG A 281 -21.54 9.10 -1.58
C ARG A 281 -20.43 8.11 -1.29
N PHE A 282 -20.21 7.75 -0.03
CA PHE A 282 -19.21 6.77 0.36
C PHE A 282 -19.51 5.39 -0.24
N CYS A 283 -20.76 4.94 -0.18
CA CYS A 283 -21.16 3.68 -0.82
C CYS A 283 -20.88 3.69 -2.33
N LYS A 284 -21.19 4.78 -3.02
CA LYS A 284 -20.88 4.91 -4.46
C LYS A 284 -19.37 4.90 -4.73
N ALA A 285 -18.57 5.55 -3.88
CA ALA A 285 -17.12 5.57 -4.01
C ALA A 285 -16.50 4.17 -3.77
N MET A 286 -16.99 3.42 -2.77
CA MET A 286 -16.59 2.03 -2.54
C MET A 286 -16.81 1.14 -3.77
N CYS A 287 -17.93 1.33 -4.48
CA CYS A 287 -18.24 0.59 -5.71
C CYS A 287 -17.48 1.05 -6.96
N SER A 288 -16.61 2.05 -6.87
CA SER A 288 -15.82 2.50 -8.03
C SER A 288 -14.74 1.48 -8.39
N GLU A 289 -14.26 1.49 -9.64
CA GLU A 289 -13.17 0.59 -10.08
C GLU A 289 -11.86 0.76 -9.29
N GLU A 290 -11.67 1.91 -8.63
CA GLU A 290 -10.48 2.16 -7.79
C GLU A 290 -10.49 1.30 -6.51
N TRP A 291 -11.66 1.12 -5.89
CA TRP A 291 -11.81 0.44 -4.59
C TRP A 291 -12.44 -0.94 -4.71
N ASN A 292 -13.28 -1.14 -5.72
CA ASN A 292 -13.79 -2.43 -6.16
C ASN A 292 -14.46 -3.25 -5.04
N PHE A 293 -15.25 -2.58 -4.20
CA PHE A 293 -16.09 -3.23 -3.20
C PHE A 293 -17.55 -3.28 -3.66
N THR A 294 -18.23 -4.39 -3.37
CA THR A 294 -19.69 -4.45 -3.44
C THR A 294 -20.28 -4.22 -2.05
N VAL A 295 -21.23 -3.29 -1.95
CA VAL A 295 -21.90 -2.92 -0.68
C VAL A 295 -23.28 -3.57 -0.61
N LEU A 296 -23.48 -4.44 0.39
CA LEU A 296 -24.72 -5.18 0.65
C LEU A 296 -25.30 -4.85 2.02
N GLU A 297 -26.56 -5.23 2.23
CA GLU A 297 -27.24 -5.23 3.55
C GLU A 297 -27.13 -3.89 4.29
N GLN A 298 -27.29 -2.78 3.55
CA GLN A 298 -27.18 -1.43 4.10
C GLN A 298 -28.28 -1.17 5.13
N VAL A 299 -27.88 -0.82 6.35
CA VAL A 299 -28.77 -0.34 7.40
C VAL A 299 -28.30 1.07 7.78
N LEU A 300 -29.18 2.05 7.58
CA LEU A 300 -28.95 3.43 7.94
C LEU A 300 -30.14 3.91 8.78
N LEU A 301 -29.90 4.28 10.03
CA LEU A 301 -30.98 4.69 10.94
C LEU A 301 -31.25 6.20 10.81
N PRO A 302 -32.47 6.62 10.41
CA PRO A 302 -32.79 8.04 10.32
C PRO A 302 -32.64 8.75 11.66
N GLY A 303 -32.01 9.93 11.65
CA GLY A 303 -31.78 10.74 12.86
C GLY A 303 -30.60 10.28 13.73
N SER A 304 -29.81 9.30 13.27
CA SER A 304 -28.51 8.96 13.88
C SER A 304 -27.43 8.77 12.81
N MET A 305 -26.17 8.79 13.24
CA MET A 305 -25.02 8.43 12.40
C MET A 305 -24.76 6.92 12.35
N PHE A 306 -25.71 6.10 12.81
CA PHE A 306 -25.56 4.66 12.74
C PHE A 306 -25.73 4.16 11.31
N PHE A 307 -24.64 3.64 10.76
CA PHE A 307 -24.61 2.96 9.48
C PHE A 307 -23.93 1.60 9.64
N SER A 308 -24.49 0.57 9.04
CA SER A 308 -23.83 -0.73 8.89
C SER A 308 -24.05 -1.31 7.50
N ALA A 309 -23.07 -2.04 7.00
CA ALA A 309 -23.14 -2.73 5.72
C ALA A 309 -22.21 -3.93 5.69
N ARG A 310 -22.49 -4.87 4.80
CA ARG A 310 -21.57 -5.93 4.43
C ARG A 310 -20.83 -5.53 3.16
N LEU A 311 -19.51 -5.62 3.17
CA LEU A 311 -18.67 -5.39 2.00
C LEU A 311 -18.13 -6.72 1.47
N ILE A 312 -18.14 -6.84 0.15
CA ILE A 312 -17.42 -7.88 -0.59
C ILE A 312 -16.28 -7.19 -1.33
N ASP A 313 -15.06 -7.64 -1.07
CA ASP A 313 -13.91 -7.25 -1.89
C ASP A 313 -13.88 -8.07 -3.17
N GLU A 314 -14.09 -7.44 -4.32
CA GLU A 314 -14.15 -8.14 -5.61
C GLU A 314 -12.78 -8.64 -6.08
N HIS A 315 -11.67 -8.23 -5.44
CA HIS A 315 -10.35 -8.76 -5.76
C HIS A 315 -10.09 -10.13 -5.11
N THR A 316 -10.47 -10.31 -3.85
CA THR A 316 -10.20 -11.56 -3.09
C THR A 316 -11.45 -12.41 -2.86
N GLY A 317 -12.64 -11.84 -3.07
CA GLY A 317 -13.92 -12.42 -2.67
C GLY A 317 -14.16 -12.38 -1.15
N SER A 318 -13.34 -11.65 -0.39
CA SER A 318 -13.45 -11.60 1.06
C SER A 318 -14.60 -10.74 1.54
N LEU A 319 -15.12 -11.14 2.70
CA LEU A 319 -16.29 -10.55 3.34
C LEU A 319 -15.89 -9.85 4.64
N LEU A 320 -16.36 -8.62 4.80
CA LEU A 320 -16.27 -7.89 6.05
C LEU A 320 -17.58 -7.16 6.32
N ASP A 321 -17.96 -7.06 7.58
CA ASP A 321 -19.07 -6.21 8.00
C ASP A 321 -18.47 -4.94 8.59
N ILE A 322 -19.07 -3.79 8.28
CA ILE A 322 -18.71 -2.51 8.87
C ILE A 322 -19.87 -1.96 9.67
N SER A 323 -19.57 -1.30 10.77
CA SER A 323 -20.52 -0.43 11.45
C SER A 323 -19.85 0.88 11.84
N THR A 324 -20.61 1.97 11.87
CA THR A 324 -20.11 3.27 12.30
C THR A 324 -21.15 4.02 13.11
N THR A 325 -20.66 4.85 14.01
CA THR A 325 -21.45 5.82 14.79
C THR A 325 -21.12 7.28 14.42
N GLY A 326 -20.33 7.49 13.36
CA GLY A 326 -19.93 8.81 12.87
C GLY A 326 -18.49 9.21 13.21
N LYS A 327 -17.95 8.80 14.37
CA LYS A 327 -16.55 9.10 14.78
C LYS A 327 -15.63 7.90 14.80
N LYS A 328 -16.21 6.72 14.58
CA LYS A 328 -15.54 5.44 14.67
C LYS A 328 -16.16 4.49 13.67
N ILE A 329 -15.34 3.71 12.98
CA ILE A 329 -15.76 2.62 12.10
C ILE A 329 -15.21 1.32 12.69
N ASP A 330 -16.10 0.43 13.10
CA ASP A 330 -15.75 -0.92 13.53
C ASP A 330 -15.83 -1.86 12.31
N VAL A 331 -14.76 -2.63 12.10
CA VAL A 331 -14.60 -3.55 10.98
C VAL A 331 -14.55 -4.98 11.51
N TYR A 332 -15.54 -5.77 11.13
CA TYR A 332 -15.75 -7.13 11.61
C TYR A 332 -15.37 -8.12 10.50
N PRO A 333 -14.35 -8.98 10.71
CA PRO A 333 -14.09 -10.06 9.78
C PRO A 333 -15.25 -11.08 9.81
N VAL A 334 -15.69 -11.54 8.63
CA VAL A 334 -16.75 -12.56 8.49
C VAL A 334 -16.14 -13.96 8.25
N GLU A 335 -14.84 -14.01 7.99
CA GLU A 335 -14.07 -15.23 7.76
C GLU A 335 -12.63 -15.06 8.30
N LYS A 336 -11.71 -15.94 7.89
CA LYS A 336 -10.28 -15.78 8.20
C LYS A 336 -9.81 -14.39 7.76
N ILE A 337 -9.03 -13.73 8.61
CA ILE A 337 -8.49 -12.39 8.40
C ILE A 337 -7.81 -12.30 7.02
N ASP A 338 -8.21 -11.28 6.26
CA ASP A 338 -7.60 -10.87 5.00
C ASP A 338 -6.99 -9.48 5.19
N ILE A 339 -5.66 -9.41 5.24
CA ILE A 339 -4.95 -8.14 5.40
C ILE A 339 -5.07 -7.28 4.15
N GLY A 340 -5.08 -7.88 2.96
CA GLY A 340 -5.21 -7.15 1.70
C GLY A 340 -6.53 -6.37 1.65
N THR A 341 -7.62 -7.05 1.97
CA THR A 341 -8.95 -6.43 2.04
C THR A 341 -9.04 -5.38 3.15
N SER A 342 -8.56 -5.70 4.35
CA SER A 342 -8.63 -4.79 5.51
C SER A 342 -7.82 -3.51 5.29
N MET A 343 -6.61 -3.64 4.70
CA MET A 343 -5.78 -2.51 4.32
C MET A 343 -6.45 -1.67 3.23
N ARG A 344 -6.95 -2.27 2.15
CA ARG A 344 -7.69 -1.52 1.11
C ARG A 344 -8.90 -0.76 1.68
N PHE A 345 -9.62 -1.34 2.63
CA PHE A 345 -10.70 -0.64 3.31
C PHE A 345 -10.18 0.53 4.17
N PHE A 346 -9.09 0.34 4.92
CA PHE A 346 -8.45 1.43 5.66
C PHE A 346 -8.01 2.57 4.72
N GLU A 347 -7.36 2.23 3.60
CA GLU A 347 -6.97 3.17 2.54
C GLU A 347 -8.19 3.95 2.02
N PHE A 348 -9.32 3.27 1.79
CA PHE A 348 -10.56 3.91 1.37
C PHE A 348 -11.03 4.95 2.39
N VAL A 349 -11.05 4.60 3.67
CA VAL A 349 -11.46 5.51 4.76
C VAL A 349 -10.55 6.74 4.77
N VAL A 350 -9.23 6.55 4.72
CA VAL A 350 -8.29 7.69 4.76
C VAL A 350 -8.43 8.59 3.52
N GLU A 351 -8.66 8.02 2.33
CA GLU A 351 -8.72 8.82 1.12
C GLU A 351 -10.07 9.48 0.82
N ASN A 352 -11.18 8.89 1.28
CA ASN A 352 -12.54 9.31 0.89
C ASN A 352 -13.40 9.82 2.04
N ILE A 353 -13.10 9.41 3.28
CA ILE A 353 -13.86 9.77 4.48
C ILE A 353 -13.08 10.80 5.29
N ASP A 354 -11.90 10.45 5.82
CA ASP A 354 -11.07 11.36 6.61
C ASP A 354 -9.58 11.05 6.49
N HIS A 355 -8.82 11.97 5.92
CA HIS A 355 -7.36 11.91 5.79
C HIS A 355 -6.58 11.85 7.11
N MET A 356 -7.24 12.12 8.25
CA MET A 356 -6.68 12.03 9.60
C MET A 356 -7.09 10.73 10.31
N ALA A 357 -7.81 9.83 9.64
CA ALA A 357 -8.22 8.58 10.24
C ALA A 357 -7.01 7.74 10.70
N THR A 358 -7.13 7.16 11.88
CA THR A 358 -6.12 6.31 12.51
C THR A 358 -6.74 5.04 13.02
N VAL A 359 -5.93 4.04 13.32
CA VAL A 359 -6.40 2.87 14.05
C VAL A 359 -6.72 3.27 15.50
N GLY A 360 -7.84 2.78 16.03
CA GLY A 360 -8.37 3.13 17.36
C GLY A 360 -8.26 2.04 18.42
#